data_AF-A0A923N541-F1
#
_entry.id   AF-A0A923N541-F1
#
_cell.length_a   1.000
_cell.length_b   1.000
_cell.length_c   1.000
_cell.angle_alpha   90.00
_cell.angle_beta   90.00
_cell.angle_gamma   90.00
#
_symmetry.space_group_name_H-M   'P 1'
#
loop_
_entity.id
_entity.type
_entity.pdbx_description
1 polymer ?
#
loop_
_entity_poly.entity_id
_entity_poly.type
_entity_poly.pdbx_seq_one_letter_code
_entity_poly.pdbx_strand_id
1 'polypeptide(L)'
;MLHPENNKACVRYYYLAARNGNSAEIIKVLNSQRYTIDVPLWEEDVILEPFYTRPMTKKEEHHCKGSETWKLFYNWNKLYADLSKNGAGEHELKELQDRQKNLMSAENILA
;
A
#
# COMPACT_ATOMS: atom_id res chain seq x y z
N MET A 1 18.74 5.29 10.14
CA MET A 1 19.00 6.18 8.98
C MET A 1 17.67 6.80 8.60
N LEU A 2 17.56 8.13 8.58
CA LEU A 2 16.34 8.83 8.15
C LEU A 2 16.33 8.86 6.62
N HIS A 3 15.42 8.13 5.99
CA HIS A 3 15.24 8.21 4.54
C HIS A 3 14.77 9.63 4.15
N PRO A 4 15.41 10.29 3.17
CA PRO A 4 15.23 11.72 2.88
C PRO A 4 13.87 12.08 2.23
N GLU A 5 12.92 11.16 2.18
CA GLU A 5 11.61 11.36 1.57
C GLU A 5 10.48 11.69 2.58
N ASN A 6 10.82 11.86 3.86
CA ASN A 6 9.88 12.13 4.96
C ASN A 6 9.14 13.49 4.88
N ASN A 7 9.29 14.27 3.81
CA ASN A 7 8.73 15.62 3.73
C ASN A 7 7.72 15.84 2.59
N LYS A 8 7.38 14.79 1.81
CA LYS A 8 6.34 14.88 0.79
C LYS A 8 5.26 13.83 1.04
N ALA A 9 4.04 14.32 1.18
CA ALA A 9 2.86 13.50 1.28
C ALA A 9 2.78 12.56 0.07
N CYS A 10 2.72 11.26 0.33
CA CYS A 10 2.75 10.22 -0.69
C CYS A 10 1.72 9.14 -0.41
N VAL A 11 1.52 8.27 -1.40
CA VAL A 11 0.74 7.04 -1.25
C VAL A 11 1.69 5.89 -1.04
N ARG A 12 1.48 5.15 0.04
CA ARG A 12 2.23 3.92 0.36
C ARG A 12 1.29 2.72 0.32
N TYR A 13 1.78 1.63 -0.24
CA TYR A 13 1.07 0.36 -0.34
C TYR A 13 1.82 -0.70 0.45
N TYR A 14 1.11 -1.37 1.35
CA TYR A 14 1.61 -2.41 2.23
C TYR A 14 0.85 -3.70 1.95
N TYR A 15 1.53 -4.82 2.13
CA TYR A 15 0.97 -6.15 1.93
C TYR A 15 1.03 -6.91 3.24
N LEU A 16 -0.12 -7.34 3.73
CA LEU A 16 -0.25 -8.22 4.88
C LEU A 16 -0.55 -9.62 4.35
N ALA A 17 0.43 -10.52 4.47
CA ALA A 17 0.30 -11.90 4.03
C ALA A 17 -0.81 -12.64 4.78
N ALA A 18 -1.36 -13.68 4.15
CA ALA A 18 -2.37 -14.54 4.77
C ALA A 18 -1.80 -15.21 6.03
N ARG A 19 -2.55 -15.15 7.14
CA ARG A 19 -2.11 -15.72 8.43
C ARG A 19 -3.30 -16.21 9.24
N ASN A 20 -3.13 -17.36 9.93
CA ASN A 20 -4.09 -17.93 10.87
C ASN A 20 -5.52 -18.05 10.33
N GLY A 21 -5.66 -18.41 9.04
CA GLY A 21 -6.96 -18.54 8.38
C GLY A 21 -7.55 -17.24 7.83
N ASN A 22 -6.90 -16.09 8.05
CA ASN A 22 -7.25 -14.84 7.40
C ASN A 22 -6.62 -14.75 6.00
N SER A 23 -7.39 -14.22 5.06
CA SER A 23 -6.91 -13.90 3.71
C SER A 23 -5.88 -12.77 3.74
N ALA A 24 -5.00 -12.74 2.74
CA ALA A 24 -4.07 -11.63 2.56
C ALA A 24 -4.81 -10.31 2.30
N GLU A 25 -4.24 -9.22 2.79
CA GLU A 25 -4.80 -7.87 2.68
C GLU A 25 -3.78 -6.88 2.10
N ILE A 26 -4.28 -5.90 1.38
CA ILE A 26 -3.46 -4.81 0.84
C ILE A 26 -3.93 -3.51 1.49
N ILE A 27 -3.00 -2.80 2.11
CA ILE A 27 -3.27 -1.55 2.81
C ILE A 27 -2.70 -0.42 1.98
N LYS A 28 -3.54 0.53 1.59
CA LYS A 28 -3.15 1.78 0.94
C LYS A 28 -3.28 2.91 1.94
N VAL A 29 -2.18 3.59 2.21
CA VAL A 29 -2.15 4.77 3.09
C VAL A 29 -1.89 6.01 2.24
N LEU A 30 -2.85 6.93 2.26
CA LEU A 30 -2.76 8.25 1.64
C LEU A 30 -2.17 9.24 2.63
N ASN A 31 -1.33 10.16 2.14
CA ASN A 31 -0.68 11.19 2.93
C ASN A 31 0.07 10.61 4.14
N SER A 32 0.78 9.51 3.90
CA SER A 32 1.51 8.83 4.93
C SER A 32 2.73 9.66 5.34
N GLN A 33 2.88 9.94 6.64
CA GLN A 33 4.03 10.69 7.17
C GLN A 33 5.17 9.77 7.63
N ARG A 34 4.87 8.48 7.82
CA ARG A 34 5.82 7.46 8.28
C ARG A 34 6.10 6.45 7.17
N TYR A 35 7.31 5.91 7.15
CA TYR A 35 7.68 4.89 6.16
C TYR A 35 7.02 3.55 6.46
N THR A 36 6.97 3.17 7.73
CA THR A 36 6.33 1.93 8.21
C THR A 36 4.98 2.23 8.83
N ILE A 37 4.14 1.18 8.88
CA ILE A 37 2.91 1.18 9.66
C ILE A 37 2.91 0.04 10.66
N ASP A 38 2.30 0.29 11.82
CA ASP A 38 2.02 -0.70 12.84
C ASP A 38 0.57 -1.18 12.62
N VAL A 39 0.41 -2.45 12.27
CA VAL A 39 -0.91 -3.07 12.06
C VAL A 39 -1.24 -3.91 13.29
N PRO A 40 -2.22 -3.49 14.12
CA PRO A 40 -2.59 -4.25 15.30
C PRO A 40 -3.37 -5.49 14.86
N LEU A 41 -2.80 -6.67 15.08
CA LEU A 41 -3.51 -7.94 14.94
C LEU A 41 -3.82 -8.51 16.31
N TRP A 42 -4.75 -9.47 16.36
CA TRP A 42 -5.19 -10.07 17.61
C TRP A 42 -4.06 -10.78 18.39
N GLU A 43 -3.10 -11.40 17.68
CA GLU A 43 -2.01 -12.15 18.30
C GLU A 43 -0.76 -11.31 18.54
N GLU A 44 -0.39 -10.45 17.58
CA GLU A 44 0.75 -9.55 17.68
C GLU A 44 0.62 -8.35 16.75
N ASP A 45 1.22 -7.23 17.13
CA ASP A 45 1.37 -6.08 16.26
C ASP A 45 2.39 -6.39 15.18
N VAL A 46 2.03 -6.17 13.91
CA VAL A 46 2.93 -6.40 12.77
C VAL A 46 3.37 -5.07 12.20
N ILE A 47 4.69 -4.88 12.11
CA ILE A 47 5.28 -3.73 11.42
C ILE A 47 5.40 -4.07 9.94
N LEU A 48 4.78 -3.26 9.09
CA LEU A 48 4.84 -3.43 7.64
C LEU A 48 5.67 -2.34 6.98
N GLU A 49 6.50 -2.75 6.03
CA GLU A 49 7.20 -1.88 5.09
C GLU A 49 6.42 -1.79 3.77
N PRO A 50 6.47 -0.63 3.09
CA PRO A 50 5.72 -0.43 1.86
C PRO A 50 6.42 -1.14 0.70
N PHE A 51 5.71 -2.01 0.01
CA PHE A 51 6.23 -2.67 -1.19
C PHE A 51 6.20 -1.76 -2.43
N TYR A 52 5.38 -0.70 -2.38
CA TYR A 52 5.26 0.29 -3.43
C TYR A 52 4.93 1.67 -2.84
N THR A 53 5.57 2.71 -3.36
CA THR A 53 5.35 4.11 -2.97
C THR A 53 5.27 4.97 -4.22
N ARG A 54 4.36 5.95 -4.23
CA ARG A 54 4.25 6.93 -5.31
C ARG A 54 3.77 8.29 -4.80
N PRO A 55 3.98 9.38 -5.57
CA PRO A 55 3.33 10.65 -5.27
C PRO A 55 1.79 10.54 -5.30
N MET A 56 1.13 11.38 -4.51
CA MET A 56 -0.33 11.49 -4.53
C MET A 56 -0.81 12.14 -5.82
N THR A 57 -1.99 11.74 -6.28
CA THR A 57 -2.70 12.50 -7.33
C THR A 57 -3.46 13.67 -6.70
N LYS A 58 -3.75 14.71 -7.50
CA LYS A 58 -4.59 15.85 -7.05
C LYS A 58 -5.95 15.42 -6.48
N LYS A 59 -6.53 14.32 -7.00
CA LYS A 59 -7.78 13.76 -6.49
C LYS A 59 -7.62 13.18 -5.09
N GLU A 60 -6.50 12.51 -4.83
CA GLU A 60 -6.19 11.91 -3.53
C GLU A 60 -5.85 12.96 -2.48
N GLU A 61 -5.09 13.99 -2.86
CA GLU A 61 -4.84 15.18 -2.04
C GLU A 61 -6.14 15.84 -1.57
N HIS A 62 -7.09 16.00 -2.49
CA HIS A 62 -8.39 16.56 -2.17
C HIS A 62 -9.20 15.65 -1.22
N HIS A 63 -9.05 14.32 -1.35
CA HIS A 63 -9.76 13.35 -0.54
C HIS A 63 -9.22 13.26 0.89
N CYS A 64 -7.88 13.31 1.06
CA CYS A 64 -7.25 13.17 2.36
C CYS A 64 -7.28 14.46 3.19
N LYS A 65 -7.49 15.63 2.56
CA LYS A 65 -7.55 16.96 3.21
C LYS A 65 -6.38 17.21 4.17
N GLY A 66 -5.20 16.69 3.86
CA GLY A 66 -4.00 16.82 4.71
C GLY A 66 -3.96 15.90 5.94
N SER A 67 -4.94 15.00 6.11
CA SER A 67 -4.91 13.92 7.11
C SER A 67 -4.43 12.62 6.49
N GLU A 68 -3.84 11.73 7.30
CA GLU A 68 -3.53 10.38 6.86
C GLU A 68 -4.83 9.59 6.67
N THR A 69 -4.96 8.83 5.58
CA THR A 69 -6.18 8.08 5.28
C THR A 69 -5.84 6.66 4.86
N TRP A 70 -6.45 5.68 5.53
CA TRP A 70 -6.19 4.27 5.32
C TRP A 70 -7.32 3.64 4.50
N LYS A 71 -6.95 2.81 3.53
CA LYS A 71 -7.87 2.01 2.73
C LYS A 71 -7.40 0.58 2.68
N LEU A 72 -8.28 -0.35 3.03
CA LEU A 72 -8.02 -1.78 3.01
C LEU A 72 -8.63 -2.43 1.76
N PHE A 73 -7.88 -3.34 1.14
CA PHE A 73 -8.30 -4.08 -0.04
C PHE A 73 -8.02 -5.57 0.15
N TYR A 74 -9.08 -6.37 0.06
CA TYR A 74 -9.02 -7.84 0.10
C TYR A 74 -8.77 -8.48 -1.28
N ASN A 75 -8.55 -7.65 -2.29
CA ASN A 75 -8.46 -8.07 -3.69
C ASN A 75 -7.71 -7.03 -4.52
N TRP A 76 -6.68 -7.47 -5.23
CA TRP A 76 -5.88 -6.68 -6.18
C TRP A 76 -6.73 -5.95 -7.24
N ASN A 77 -7.79 -6.57 -7.77
CA ASN A 77 -8.69 -5.94 -8.74
C ASN A 77 -9.38 -4.69 -8.17
N LYS A 78 -9.75 -4.70 -6.88
CA LYS A 78 -10.33 -3.51 -6.23
C LYS A 78 -9.30 -2.41 -6.07
N LEU A 79 -8.04 -2.77 -5.79
CA LEU A 79 -6.93 -1.83 -5.74
C LEU A 79 -6.67 -1.17 -7.10
N TYR A 80 -6.62 -1.97 -8.17
CA TYR A 80 -6.45 -1.46 -9.53
C TYR A 80 -7.59 -0.54 -9.96
N ALA A 81 -8.83 -0.91 -9.63
CA ALA A 81 -9.99 -0.06 -9.90
C ALA A 81 -9.93 1.27 -9.11
N ASP A 82 -9.55 1.25 -7.83
CA ASP A 82 -9.36 2.49 -7.04
C ASP A 82 -8.22 3.34 -7.62
N LEU A 83 -7.11 2.72 -8.02
CA LEU A 83 -5.96 3.40 -8.61
C LEU A 83 -6.34 4.10 -9.93
N SER A 84 -7.02 3.38 -10.83
CA SER A 84 -7.53 3.93 -12.09
C SER A 84 -8.54 5.07 -11.86
N LYS A 85 -9.48 4.90 -10.92
CA LYS A 85 -10.49 5.92 -10.57
C LYS A 85 -9.86 7.22 -10.04
N ASN A 86 -8.79 7.08 -9.26
CA ASN A 86 -8.06 8.21 -8.66
C ASN A 86 -7.07 8.88 -9.63
N GLY A 87 -7.04 8.44 -10.90
CA GLY A 87 -6.31 9.11 -11.97
C GLY A 87 -4.81 8.83 -11.97
N ALA A 88 -4.38 7.69 -11.43
CA ALA A 88 -3.04 7.20 -11.70
C ALA A 88 -2.92 6.75 -13.15
N GLY A 89 -1.78 7.01 -13.77
CA GLY A 89 -1.52 6.67 -15.16
C GLY A 89 -1.30 5.18 -15.39
N GLU A 90 -1.15 4.82 -16.66
CA GLU A 90 -0.83 3.45 -17.07
C GLU A 90 0.52 2.98 -16.52
N HIS A 91 1.47 3.91 -16.34
CA HIS A 91 2.79 3.62 -15.81
C HIS A 91 2.71 3.09 -14.37
N GLU A 92 1.99 3.80 -13.48
CA GLU A 92 1.83 3.41 -12.08
C GLU A 92 1.04 2.10 -11.93
N LEU A 93 0.05 1.88 -12.80
CA LEU A 93 -0.68 0.61 -12.85
C LEU A 93 0.24 -0.55 -13.22
N LYS A 94 1.08 -0.38 -14.24
CA LYS A 94 2.02 -1.40 -14.69
C LYS A 94 3.08 -1.70 -13.63
N GLU A 95 3.65 -0.66 -13.01
CA GLU A 95 4.60 -0.84 -11.91
C GLU A 95 3.99 -1.60 -10.73
N LEU A 96 2.76 -1.25 -10.34
CA LEU A 96 2.07 -1.94 -9.25
C LEU A 96 1.83 -3.43 -9.58
N GLN A 97 1.48 -3.75 -10.82
CA GLN A 97 1.33 -5.13 -11.29
C GLN A 97 2.63 -5.91 -11.28
N ASP A 98 3.74 -5.30 -11.69
CA ASP A 98 5.05 -5.95 -11.67
C ASP A 98 5.53 -6.17 -10.23
N ARG A 99 5.26 -5.21 -9.32
CA ARG A 99 5.51 -5.38 -7.88
C ARG A 99 4.65 -6.48 -7.26
N GLN A 100 3.37 -6.58 -7.64
CA GLN A 100 2.50 -7.67 -7.23
C GLN A 100 3.10 -9.02 -7.61
N LYS A 101 3.54 -9.20 -8.86
CA LYS A 101 4.13 -10.48 -9.31
C LYS A 101 5.36 -10.87 -8.50
N ASN A 102 6.20 -9.90 -8.17
CA ASN A 102 7.39 -10.13 -7.35
C ASN A 102 7.03 -10.54 -5.91
N LEU A 103 6.01 -9.92 -5.32
CA LEU A 103 5.50 -10.31 -3.99
C LEU A 103 4.97 -11.75 -3.98
N MET A 104 4.09 -12.09 -4.93
CA MET A 104 3.51 -13.44 -5.01
C MET A 104 4.57 -14.50 -5.29
N SER A 105 5.61 -14.16 -6.04
CA SER A 105 6.74 -15.06 -6.30
C SER A 105 7.59 -15.28 -5.06
N ALA A 106 7.80 -14.24 -4.24
CA ALA A 106 8.52 -14.36 -2.98
C ALA A 106 7.76 -15.20 -1.93
N GLU A 107 6.43 -15.08 -1.86
CA GLU A 107 5.59 -15.93 -1.00
C GLU A 107 5.68 -17.41 -1.40
N ASN A 108 5.64 -17.71 -2.71
CA ASN A 108 5.74 -19.09 -3.21
C ASN A 108 7.12 -19.75 -2.98
N ILE A 109 8.15 -18.97 -2.65
CA ILE A 109 9.49 -19.49 -2.30
C ILE A 109 9.59 -19.79 -0.80
N LEU A 110 8.76 -19.14 0.02
CA LEU A 110 8.76 -19.27 1.48
C LEU A 110 7.66 -20.21 2.02
N ALA A 111 6.74 -20.66 1.15
CA ALA A 111 5.70 -21.65 1.43
C ALA A 111 6.16 -23.08 1.12
#